data_AF-A0A6P0YIW9-F1
#
_entry.id   AF-A0A6P0YIW9-F1
#
_cell.length_a   1.000
_cell.length_b   1.000
_cell.length_c   1.000
_cell.angle_alpha   90.00
_cell.angle_beta   90.00
_cell.angle_gamma   90.00
#
_symmetry.space_group_name_H-M   'P 1'
#
loop_
_entity.id
_entity.type
_entity.pdbx_description
1 polymer ?
#
loop_
_entity_poly.entity_id
_entity_poly.type
_entity_poly.pdbx_seq_one_letter_code
_entity_poly.pdbx_strand_id
1 'polypeptide(L)'
;MSISEKTTTDSAQTTENSSTPQNQDTATTGANILTIEEIHKILPHRYPFALVDRIIEYIPGERAVGIKNVTFNEPHFQGHFPGRPIMPGVLIIEAMAQVAGIVFAQMPELQKGLFVFAGMDKVKFRRPVVPGDQLILKTELLSVKGGRFGKVQGLAEVDGQKAAEGNLMFSIMD
;
A
#
# COMPACT_ATOMS: atom_id res chain seq x y z
N MET A 1 63.32 -26.34 10.92
CA MET A 1 63.60 -26.14 12.35
C MET A 1 62.37 -26.56 13.11
N SER A 2 62.48 -27.68 13.80
CA SER A 2 61.44 -28.31 14.60
C SER A 2 61.33 -27.61 15.94
N ILE A 3 60.11 -27.34 16.40
CA ILE A 3 59.79 -27.55 17.81
C ILE A 3 58.33 -27.96 17.92
N SER A 4 58.16 -29.12 18.55
CA SER A 4 56.91 -29.78 18.91
C SER A 4 56.76 -29.60 20.41
N GLU A 5 55.56 -29.31 20.90
CA GLU A 5 55.20 -29.66 22.27
C GLU A 5 53.70 -30.00 22.33
N LYS A 6 53.44 -31.26 22.70
CA LYS A 6 52.15 -31.81 23.12
C LYS A 6 51.90 -31.45 24.59
N THR A 7 50.63 -31.59 25.00
CA THR A 7 50.11 -32.08 26.31
C THR A 7 48.94 -31.18 26.75
N THR A 8 47.77 -31.58 27.29
CA THR A 8 46.96 -32.81 27.45
C THR A 8 45.66 -32.32 28.12
N THR A 9 44.51 -32.90 27.74
CA THR A 9 43.18 -32.98 28.40
C THR A 9 42.69 -31.90 29.38
N ASP A 10 41.45 -31.43 29.20
CA ASP A 10 40.39 -31.76 30.17
C ASP A 10 38.99 -31.63 29.54
N SER A 11 38.11 -32.53 29.97
CA SER A 11 36.71 -32.69 29.61
C SER A 11 35.81 -31.92 30.57
N ALA A 12 34.90 -31.10 30.06
CA ALA A 12 33.73 -30.66 30.82
C ALA A 12 32.52 -30.48 29.88
N GLN A 13 31.55 -31.38 30.01
CA GLN A 13 30.17 -31.13 29.61
C GLN A 13 29.55 -30.19 30.65
N THR A 14 29.01 -29.07 30.19
CA THR A 14 28.02 -28.29 30.94
C THR A 14 26.84 -27.98 30.02
N THR A 15 25.72 -28.58 30.37
CA THR A 15 24.37 -28.25 29.93
C THR A 15 24.00 -26.85 30.42
N GLU A 16 23.67 -25.93 29.50
CA GLU A 16 22.81 -24.79 29.84
C GLU A 16 21.76 -24.57 28.76
N ASN A 17 20.54 -24.83 29.18
CA ASN A 17 19.29 -24.52 28.52
C ASN A 17 18.96 -23.06 28.91
N SER A 18 19.04 -22.11 28.00
CA SER A 18 18.56 -20.74 28.25
C SER A 18 17.71 -20.27 27.08
N SER A 19 16.40 -20.39 27.30
CA SER A 19 15.29 -19.74 26.64
C SER A 19 15.62 -18.38 26.02
N THR A 20 15.48 -18.27 24.70
CA THR A 20 15.36 -17.00 23.99
C THR A 20 14.12 -16.25 24.52
N PRO A 21 14.24 -15.03 25.07
CA PRO A 21 13.06 -14.23 25.36
C PRO A 21 12.41 -13.83 24.03
N GLN A 22 11.14 -14.21 23.88
CA GLN A 22 10.23 -13.62 22.91
C GLN A 22 10.19 -12.11 23.18
N ASN A 23 10.64 -11.30 22.23
CA ASN A 23 10.47 -9.85 22.33
C ASN A 23 9.04 -9.51 21.91
N GLN A 24 8.18 -9.35 22.92
CA GLN A 24 6.84 -8.79 22.82
C GLN A 24 6.92 -7.27 22.63
N ASP A 25 6.02 -6.75 21.79
CA ASP A 25 5.42 -5.42 21.81
C ASP A 25 6.32 -4.22 22.13
N THR A 26 6.77 -3.57 21.07
CA THR A 26 6.91 -2.11 21.06
C THR A 26 5.93 -1.53 20.05
N ALA A 27 4.78 -1.08 20.54
CA ALA A 27 3.87 -0.21 19.79
C ALA A 27 4.65 1.03 19.35
N THR A 28 5.07 1.02 18.09
CA THR A 28 5.81 2.13 17.49
C THR A 28 4.79 3.16 17.06
N THR A 29 4.73 4.30 17.74
CA THR A 29 3.98 5.49 17.30
C THR A 29 4.73 6.18 16.15
N GLY A 30 5.08 5.41 15.12
CA GLY A 30 5.59 5.88 13.84
C GLY A 30 4.51 5.66 12.80
N ALA A 31 4.34 6.60 11.88
CA ALA A 31 3.46 6.38 10.73
C ALA A 31 3.84 5.04 10.08
N ASN A 32 2.88 4.12 9.99
CA ASN A 32 3.15 2.85 9.33
C ASN A 32 3.37 3.15 7.83
N ILE A 33 4.55 2.78 7.31
CA ILE A 33 5.00 3.05 5.94
C ILE A 33 5.14 1.70 5.22
N LEU A 34 4.78 1.65 3.94
CA LEU A 34 5.00 0.47 3.09
C LEU A 34 5.76 0.85 1.83
N THR A 35 6.83 0.11 1.56
CA THR A 35 7.58 0.10 0.31
C THR A 35 6.80 -0.61 -0.80
N ILE A 36 7.23 -0.46 -2.06
CA ILE A 36 6.60 -1.13 -3.20
C ILE A 36 6.62 -2.67 -3.09
N GLU A 37 7.67 -3.24 -2.51
CA GLU A 37 7.78 -4.69 -2.32
C GLU A 37 6.75 -5.20 -1.30
N GLU A 38 6.48 -4.44 -0.25
CA GLU A 38 5.45 -4.74 0.75
C GLU A 38 4.05 -4.55 0.18
N ILE A 39 3.84 -3.48 -0.59
CA ILE A 39 2.58 -3.26 -1.32
C ILE A 39 2.29 -4.44 -2.25
N HIS A 40 3.28 -4.95 -2.98
CA HIS A 40 3.10 -6.11 -3.86
C HIS A 40 2.81 -7.43 -3.13
N LYS A 41 3.20 -7.58 -1.87
CA LYS A 41 2.83 -8.74 -1.04
C LYS A 41 1.36 -8.68 -0.61
N ILE A 42 0.80 -7.47 -0.50
CA ILE A 42 -0.56 -7.22 -0.02
C ILE A 42 -1.55 -7.17 -1.20
N LEU A 43 -1.22 -6.39 -2.23
CA LEU A 43 -2.10 -6.16 -3.38
C LEU A 43 -1.73 -7.08 -4.55
N PRO A 44 -2.74 -7.62 -5.27
CA PRO A 44 -2.51 -8.50 -6.41
C PRO A 44 -2.09 -7.74 -7.68
N HIS A 45 -2.29 -6.42 -7.73
CA HIS A 45 -2.02 -5.57 -8.90
C HIS A 45 -0.55 -5.66 -9.34
N ARG A 46 -0.31 -5.73 -10.65
CA ARG A 46 1.03 -5.72 -11.28
C ARG A 46 1.01 -4.82 -12.50
N TYR A 47 2.18 -4.52 -13.06
CA TYR A 47 2.31 -3.72 -14.28
C TYR A 47 1.38 -4.25 -15.41
N PRO A 48 0.69 -3.36 -16.15
CA PRO A 48 0.73 -1.88 -16.09
C PRO A 48 -0.31 -1.25 -15.14
N PHE A 49 -0.88 -2.02 -14.20
CA PHE A 49 -2.01 -1.60 -13.37
C PHE A 49 -1.70 -1.55 -11.86
N ALA A 50 -0.43 -1.67 -11.46
CA ALA A 50 0.02 -1.31 -10.12
C ALA A 50 0.33 0.19 -10.11
N LEU A 51 -0.49 0.99 -9.42
CA LEU A 51 -0.50 2.45 -9.50
C LEU A 51 -0.20 3.14 -8.16
N VAL A 52 0.37 2.42 -7.18
CA VAL A 52 0.77 3.01 -5.89
C VAL A 52 2.22 2.65 -5.65
N ASP A 53 3.07 3.67 -5.51
CA ASP A 53 4.52 3.49 -5.39
C ASP A 53 4.96 3.30 -3.93
N ARG A 54 4.22 3.91 -2.99
CA ARG A 54 4.54 3.91 -1.56
C ARG A 54 3.29 4.22 -0.73
N ILE A 55 3.18 3.61 0.44
CA ILE A 55 2.30 4.08 1.52
C ILE A 55 3.15 4.85 2.50
N ILE A 56 2.79 6.10 2.78
CA ILE A 56 3.54 6.98 3.68
C ILE A 56 2.91 7.09 5.07
N GLU A 57 1.66 6.67 5.21
CA GLU A 57 0.95 6.59 6.47
C GLU A 57 -0.22 5.61 6.33
N TYR A 58 -0.47 4.76 7.32
CA TYR A 58 -1.78 4.12 7.45
C TYR A 58 -2.11 3.76 8.90
N ILE A 59 -3.41 3.73 9.18
CA ILE A 59 -4.01 3.20 10.41
C ILE A 59 -4.83 1.98 10.00
N PRO A 60 -4.50 0.77 10.51
CA PRO A 60 -5.20 -0.47 10.17
C PRO A 60 -6.72 -0.33 10.28
N GLY A 61 -7.46 -0.72 9.24
CA GLY A 61 -8.93 -0.68 9.22
C GLY A 61 -9.57 0.71 9.19
N GLU A 62 -8.80 1.79 9.20
CA GLU A 62 -9.35 3.15 9.25
C GLU A 62 -8.97 3.99 8.03
N ARG A 63 -7.67 4.17 7.76
CA ARG A 63 -7.21 5.07 6.69
C ARG A 63 -5.82 4.75 6.19
N ALA A 64 -5.52 5.21 4.97
CA ALA A 64 -4.18 5.13 4.39
C ALA A 64 -3.90 6.35 3.50
N VAL A 65 -2.62 6.69 3.40
CA VAL A 65 -2.08 7.73 2.52
C VAL A 65 -0.99 7.13 1.65
N GLY A 66 -1.23 7.10 0.35
CA GLY A 66 -0.32 6.59 -0.67
C GLY A 66 0.25 7.67 -1.57
N ILE A 67 1.34 7.33 -2.24
CA ILE A 67 1.97 8.14 -3.29
C ILE A 67 1.81 7.42 -4.63
N LYS A 68 1.39 8.19 -5.63
CA LYS A 68 1.51 7.85 -7.05
C LYS A 68 2.34 8.93 -7.73
N ASN A 69 3.57 8.61 -8.13
CA ASN A 69 4.36 9.47 -9.00
C ASN A 69 3.84 9.35 -10.43
N VAL A 70 3.66 10.50 -11.06
CA VAL A 70 3.18 10.59 -12.44
C VAL A 70 4.35 10.95 -13.33
N THR A 71 4.73 10.04 -14.23
CA THR A 71 5.87 10.25 -15.13
C THR A 71 5.45 10.06 -16.57
N PHE A 72 6.06 10.81 -17.49
CA PHE A 72 5.78 10.66 -18.92
C PHE A 72 6.11 9.25 -19.43
N ASN A 73 6.99 8.52 -18.74
CA ASN A 73 7.38 7.16 -19.07
C ASN A 73 6.32 6.08 -18.70
N GLU A 74 5.05 6.46 -18.55
CA GLU A 74 3.95 5.53 -18.31
C GLU A 74 3.19 5.21 -19.61
N PRO A 75 2.75 3.96 -19.81
CA PRO A 75 2.24 3.50 -21.10
C PRO A 75 1.00 4.26 -21.58
N HIS A 76 0.15 4.74 -20.66
CA HIS A 76 -1.09 5.43 -21.00
C HIS A 76 -0.87 6.83 -21.61
N PHE A 77 0.28 7.48 -21.37
CA PHE A 77 0.56 8.81 -21.93
C PHE A 77 0.82 8.81 -23.44
N GLN A 78 1.12 7.64 -24.03
CA GLN A 78 1.21 7.49 -25.48
C GLN A 78 -0.14 7.78 -26.16
N GLY A 79 -1.25 7.50 -25.47
CA GLY A 79 -2.61 7.65 -25.99
C GLY A 79 -3.44 8.76 -25.34
N HIS A 80 -3.04 9.30 -24.18
CA HIS A 80 -3.85 10.25 -23.42
C HIS A 80 -3.05 11.51 -23.02
N PHE A 81 -2.79 12.45 -23.92
CA PHE A 81 -3.04 12.42 -25.37
C PHE A 81 -1.74 12.71 -26.12
N PRO A 82 -1.59 12.27 -27.38
CA PRO A 82 -0.45 12.67 -28.20
C PRO A 82 -0.26 14.20 -28.21
N GLY A 83 0.94 14.67 -27.84
CA GLY A 83 1.27 16.10 -27.76
C GLY A 83 0.71 16.85 -26.53
N ARG A 84 -0.13 16.21 -25.71
CA ARG A 84 -0.70 16.79 -24.49
C ARG A 84 -0.94 15.69 -23.43
N PRO A 85 0.11 15.21 -22.76
CA PRO A 85 -0.01 14.13 -21.77
C PRO A 85 -0.83 14.61 -20.55
N ILE A 86 -1.92 13.92 -20.26
CA ILE A 86 -2.80 14.16 -19.12
C ILE A 86 -3.09 12.79 -18.49
N MET A 87 -2.96 12.65 -17.17
CA MET A 87 -3.28 11.40 -16.51
C MET A 87 -4.78 11.13 -16.65
N PRO A 88 -5.22 9.96 -17.15
CA PRO A 88 -6.63 9.62 -17.19
C PRO A 88 -7.23 9.67 -15.79
N GLY A 89 -8.31 10.43 -15.61
CA GLY A 89 -8.93 10.61 -14.29
C GLY A 89 -9.32 9.28 -13.63
N VAL A 90 -9.75 8.30 -14.43
CA VAL A 90 -10.07 6.95 -13.97
C VAL A 90 -8.87 6.21 -13.34
N LEU A 91 -7.63 6.49 -13.77
CA LEU A 91 -6.43 5.90 -13.15
C LEU A 91 -6.10 6.57 -11.81
N ILE A 92 -6.52 7.81 -11.57
CA ILE A 92 -6.45 8.44 -10.25
C ILE A 92 -7.44 7.74 -9.30
N ILE A 93 -8.65 7.45 -9.78
CA ILE A 93 -9.66 6.71 -9.01
C ILE A 93 -9.18 5.29 -8.69
N GLU A 94 -8.60 4.60 -9.66
CA GLU A 94 -7.98 3.29 -9.49
C GLU A 94 -6.85 3.32 -8.46
N ALA A 95 -5.93 4.29 -8.55
CA ALA A 95 -4.85 4.42 -7.58
C ALA A 95 -5.37 4.66 -6.16
N MET A 96 -6.42 5.48 -5.99
CA MET A 96 -7.11 5.62 -4.69
C MET A 96 -7.70 4.29 -4.22
N ALA A 97 -8.32 3.50 -5.10
CA ALA A 97 -8.82 2.19 -4.73
C ALA A 97 -7.74 1.22 -4.26
N GLN A 98 -6.56 1.25 -4.87
CA GLN A 98 -5.43 0.43 -4.44
C GLN A 98 -4.94 0.83 -3.06
N VAL A 99 -4.89 2.14 -2.75
CA VAL A 99 -4.61 2.62 -1.38
C VAL A 99 -5.68 2.15 -0.39
N ALA A 100 -6.96 2.19 -0.76
CA ALA A 100 -8.04 1.64 0.05
C ALA A 100 -7.89 0.12 0.27
N GLY A 101 -7.39 -0.61 -0.72
CA GLY A 101 -7.06 -2.03 -0.61
C GLY A 101 -6.07 -2.33 0.52
N ILE A 102 -5.14 -1.41 0.82
CA ILE A 102 -4.24 -1.52 1.96
C ILE A 102 -5.02 -1.48 3.27
N VAL A 103 -6.00 -0.58 3.41
CA VAL A 103 -6.86 -0.48 4.59
C VAL A 103 -7.63 -1.78 4.80
N PHE A 104 -8.29 -2.28 3.73
CA PHE A 104 -9.09 -3.50 3.79
C PHE A 104 -8.27 -4.75 4.09
N ALA A 105 -7.04 -4.86 3.57
CA ALA A 105 -6.19 -6.03 3.82
C ALA A 105 -5.81 -6.22 5.30
N GLN A 106 -5.98 -5.19 6.14
CA GLN A 106 -5.71 -5.26 7.58
C GLN A 106 -6.96 -5.60 8.42
N MET A 107 -8.12 -5.78 7.79
CA MET A 107 -9.39 -6.00 8.48
C MET A 107 -9.69 -7.50 8.62
N PRO A 108 -9.59 -8.09 9.83
CA PRO A 108 -9.84 -9.51 10.04
C PRO A 108 -11.29 -9.95 9.77
N GLU A 109 -12.23 -9.01 9.81
CA GLU A 109 -13.66 -9.24 9.56
C GLU A 109 -14.03 -9.33 8.08
N LEU A 110 -13.11 -8.97 7.17
CA LEU A 110 -13.33 -9.08 5.73
C LEU A 110 -13.02 -10.49 5.24
N GLN A 111 -13.86 -10.98 4.34
CA GLN A 111 -13.62 -12.24 3.67
C GLN A 111 -12.31 -12.18 2.86
N LYS A 112 -11.63 -13.31 2.72
CA LYS A 112 -10.48 -13.39 1.80
C LYS A 112 -11.03 -13.46 0.37
N GLY A 113 -10.43 -12.71 -0.54
CA GLY A 113 -10.82 -12.72 -1.95
C GLY A 113 -10.30 -11.50 -2.69
N LEU A 114 -10.69 -11.37 -3.96
CA LEU A 114 -10.34 -10.23 -4.80
C LEU A 114 -11.29 -9.08 -4.51
N PHE A 115 -10.73 -7.94 -4.09
CA PHE A 115 -11.49 -6.69 -3.98
C PHE A 115 -11.73 -6.12 -5.38
N VAL A 116 -13.00 -6.02 -5.77
CA VAL A 116 -13.41 -5.45 -7.06
C VAL A 116 -14.27 -4.21 -6.85
N PHE A 117 -14.20 -3.27 -7.79
CA PHE A 117 -15.08 -2.12 -7.81
C PHE A 117 -16.55 -2.56 -7.95
N ALA A 118 -17.37 -2.19 -6.97
CA ALA A 118 -18.83 -2.33 -7.03
C ALA A 118 -19.52 -1.04 -7.49
N GLY A 119 -18.87 0.11 -7.29
CA GLY A 119 -19.38 1.39 -7.79
C GLY A 119 -18.59 2.57 -7.25
N MET A 120 -18.98 3.77 -7.69
CA MET A 120 -18.42 5.03 -7.22
C MET A 120 -19.52 6.10 -7.18
N ASP A 121 -19.41 7.03 -6.24
CA ASP A 121 -20.37 8.12 -6.04
C ASP A 121 -19.64 9.44 -5.76
N LYS A 122 -20.25 10.56 -6.15
CA LYS A 122 -19.73 11.93 -5.95
C LYS A 122 -18.29 12.15 -6.48
N VAL A 123 -17.90 11.41 -7.52
CA VAL A 123 -16.58 11.57 -8.15
C VAL A 123 -16.49 12.94 -8.83
N LYS A 124 -15.42 13.69 -8.52
CA LYS A 124 -15.12 14.98 -9.13
C LYS A 124 -13.65 15.06 -9.50
N PHE A 125 -13.37 15.48 -10.73
CA PHE A 125 -12.04 15.85 -11.19
C PHE A 125 -11.93 17.38 -11.16
N ARG A 126 -10.93 17.90 -10.45
CA ARG A 126 -10.81 19.33 -10.13
C ARG A 126 -9.74 20.02 -10.96
N ARG A 127 -8.64 19.32 -11.26
CA ARG A 127 -7.60 19.76 -12.20
C ARG A 127 -7.05 18.59 -13.01
N PRO A 128 -6.53 18.82 -14.23
CA PRO A 128 -5.72 17.84 -14.93
C PRO A 128 -4.49 17.49 -14.09
N VAL A 129 -4.06 16.24 -14.08
CA VAL A 129 -2.78 15.79 -13.52
C VAL A 129 -1.87 15.47 -14.70
N VAL A 130 -0.60 15.84 -14.62
CA VAL A 130 0.36 15.78 -15.74
C VAL A 130 1.68 15.13 -15.32
N PRO A 131 2.52 14.66 -16.25
CA PRO A 131 3.87 14.21 -15.93
C PRO A 131 4.66 15.21 -15.07
N GLY A 132 5.32 14.71 -14.03
CA GLY A 132 6.02 15.51 -13.02
C GLY A 132 5.23 15.72 -11.74
N ASP A 133 3.90 15.58 -11.77
CA ASP A 133 3.07 15.65 -10.57
C ASP A 133 3.33 14.44 -9.65
N GLN A 134 3.30 14.69 -8.33
CA GLN A 134 3.18 13.64 -7.33
C GLN A 134 1.77 13.68 -6.73
N LEU A 135 1.00 12.61 -6.94
CA LEU A 135 -0.30 12.46 -6.33
C LEU A 135 -0.15 11.93 -4.90
N ILE A 136 -0.68 12.69 -3.95
CA ILE A 136 -0.93 12.24 -2.58
C ILE A 136 -2.37 11.74 -2.51
N LEU A 137 -2.51 10.44 -2.28
CA LEU A 137 -3.77 9.71 -2.32
C LEU A 137 -4.19 9.36 -0.89
N LYS A 138 -5.24 9.99 -0.39
CA LYS A 138 -5.79 9.77 0.95
C LYS A 138 -7.06 8.93 0.82
N THR A 139 -7.18 7.88 1.61
CA THR A 139 -8.40 7.09 1.70
C THR A 139 -8.80 6.85 3.15
N GLU A 140 -10.09 6.97 3.43
CA GLU A 140 -10.67 6.74 4.75
C GLU A 140 -11.87 5.80 4.64
N LEU A 141 -11.91 4.78 5.50
CA LEU A 141 -13.02 3.84 5.59
C LEU A 141 -14.26 4.56 6.11
N LEU A 142 -15.34 4.46 5.35
CA LEU A 142 -16.65 4.99 5.77
C LEU A 142 -17.52 3.91 6.38
N SER A 143 -17.52 2.72 5.79
CA SER A 143 -18.30 1.59 6.31
C SER A 143 -17.89 0.25 5.70
N VAL A 144 -18.16 -0.81 6.46
CA VAL A 144 -18.18 -2.19 5.97
C VAL A 144 -19.58 -2.77 6.23
N LYS A 145 -20.10 -3.53 5.26
CA LYS A 145 -21.41 -4.19 5.36
C LYS A 145 -21.32 -5.65 4.96
N GLY A 146 -21.81 -6.52 5.85
CA GLY A 146 -21.94 -7.95 5.60
C GLY A 146 -20.62 -8.68 5.33
N GLY A 147 -19.48 -8.15 5.82
CA GLY A 147 -18.14 -8.74 5.65
C GLY A 147 -17.63 -8.80 4.21
N ARG A 148 -18.37 -8.23 3.25
CA ARG A 148 -18.12 -8.34 1.81
C ARG A 148 -18.09 -7.00 1.09
N PHE A 149 -18.83 -6.00 1.58
CA PHE A 149 -18.92 -4.69 0.95
C PHE A 149 -18.18 -3.64 1.78
N GLY A 150 -17.26 -2.93 1.14
CA GLY A 150 -16.52 -1.82 1.74
C GLY A 150 -16.83 -0.50 1.04
N LYS A 151 -16.93 0.59 1.79
CA LYS A 151 -17.06 1.95 1.25
C LYS A 151 -15.98 2.83 1.86
N VAL A 152 -15.28 3.57 1.00
CA VAL A 152 -14.25 4.54 1.41
C VAL A 152 -14.52 5.91 0.80
N GLN A 153 -14.04 6.95 1.45
CA GLN A 153 -13.82 8.25 0.84
C GLN A 153 -12.38 8.31 0.30
N GLY A 154 -12.23 8.77 -0.93
CA GLY A 154 -10.93 9.01 -1.57
C GLY A 154 -10.74 10.49 -1.88
N LEU A 155 -9.51 10.97 -1.67
CA LEU A 155 -9.05 12.30 -2.03
C LEU A 155 -7.65 12.21 -2.63
N ALA A 156 -7.47 12.78 -3.81
CA ALA A 156 -6.18 12.91 -4.47
C ALA A 156 -5.78 14.39 -4.53
N GLU A 157 -4.56 14.69 -4.11
CA GLU A 157 -3.99 16.04 -4.10
C GLU A 157 -2.66 16.08 -4.84
N VAL A 158 -2.33 17.23 -5.41
CA VAL A 158 -0.98 17.57 -5.87
C VAL A 158 -0.66 18.95 -5.33
N ASP A 159 0.51 19.11 -4.70
CA ASP A 159 0.95 20.35 -4.05
C ASP A 159 -0.11 20.94 -3.09
N GLY A 160 -0.80 20.05 -2.36
CA GLY A 160 -1.86 20.41 -1.42
C GLY A 160 -3.18 20.87 -2.07
N GLN A 161 -3.28 20.86 -3.40
CA GLN A 161 -4.51 21.19 -4.12
C GLN A 161 -5.25 19.93 -4.57
N LYS A 162 -6.58 19.93 -4.39
CA LYS A 162 -7.42 18.80 -4.82
C LYS A 162 -7.32 18.58 -6.33
N ALA A 163 -6.97 17.36 -6.72
CA ALA A 163 -6.97 16.89 -8.11
C ALA A 163 -8.20 16.04 -8.42
N ALA A 164 -8.56 15.11 -7.53
CA ALA A 164 -9.77 14.31 -7.61
C ALA A 164 -10.31 13.96 -6.23
N GLU A 165 -11.61 13.68 -6.12
CA GLU A 165 -12.23 13.18 -4.89
C GLU A 165 -13.46 12.32 -5.23
N GLY A 166 -13.89 11.46 -4.32
CA GLY A 166 -15.11 10.67 -4.48
C GLY A 166 -15.27 9.60 -3.41
N ASN A 167 -16.42 8.92 -3.40
CA ASN A 167 -16.64 7.73 -2.59
C ASN A 167 -16.52 6.49 -3.46
N LEU A 168 -15.73 5.51 -3.03
CA LEU A 168 -15.49 4.26 -3.75
C LEU A 168 -16.11 3.10 -2.99
N MET A 169 -16.78 2.21 -3.71
CA MET A 169 -17.47 1.05 -3.16
C MET A 169 -16.87 -0.21 -3.76
N PHE A 170 -16.59 -1.18 -2.91
CA PHE A 170 -15.95 -2.44 -3.26
C PHE A 170 -16.79 -3.62 -2.80
N SER A 171 -16.65 -4.72 -3.53
CA SER A 171 -17.17 -6.03 -3.15
C SER A 171 -16.03 -7.03 -3.20
N ILE A 172 -16.03 -8.00 -2.29
CA ILE A 172 -15.13 -9.13 -2.34
C ILE A 172 -15.74 -10.18 -3.28
N MET A 173 -14.95 -10.62 -4.26
CA MET A 173 -15.26 -11.76 -5.12
C MET A 173 -14.36 -12.94 -4.77
N ASP A 174 -14.96 -14.13 -4.85
CA ASP A 174 -14.30 -15.41 -4.58
C ASP A 174 -13.26 -15.75 -5.66
#